data_AF-A0A3N2HT57-F1
#
_entry.id   AF-A0A3N2HT57-F1
#
_cell.length_a   1.000
_cell.length_b   1.000
_cell.length_c   1.000
_cell.angle_alpha   90.00
_cell.angle_beta   90.00
_cell.angle_gamma   90.00
#
_symmetry.space_group_name_H-M   'P 1'
#
loop_
_entity.id
_entity.type
_entity.pdbx_description
1 polymer ?
#
loop_
_entity_poly.entity_id
_entity_poly.type
_entity_poly.pdbx_seq_one_letter_code
_entity_poly.pdbx_strand_id
1 'polypeptide(L)'
;MRIDDHGPHRVLHVDPVGPRLSTEADAVDLVGEAFGADASAVVVPVGRLDPAFFDLSTRRAGDFAQKLVNYRVQLVVLGDVGRHEAASAAFRDWVRESNRGRHVWFVPDEGTLAARLAATGPRG
;
A
#
# COMPACT_ATOMS: atom_id res chain seq x y z
N MET A 1 -3.97 -8.27 -12.56
CA MET A 1 -2.95 -7.29 -12.13
C MET A 1 -2.51 -6.46 -13.33
N ARG A 2 -2.10 -5.21 -13.11
CA ARG A 2 -1.68 -4.24 -14.13
C ARG A 2 -0.38 -3.58 -13.70
N ILE A 3 0.49 -3.18 -14.63
CA ILE A 3 1.76 -2.50 -14.33
C ILE A 3 1.77 -1.14 -15.02
N ASP A 4 2.16 -0.10 -14.28
CA ASP A 4 2.29 1.27 -14.76
C ASP A 4 3.69 1.82 -14.51
N ASP A 5 4.16 2.64 -15.44
CA ASP A 5 5.43 3.36 -15.33
C ASP A 5 5.17 4.86 -15.09
N HIS A 6 5.70 5.37 -13.98
CA HIS A 6 5.63 6.77 -13.57
C HIS A 6 7.05 7.33 -13.42
N GLY A 7 7.67 7.69 -14.55
CA GLY A 7 9.07 8.14 -14.57
C GLY A 7 10.00 7.02 -14.08
N PRO A 8 10.77 7.20 -12.99
CA PRO A 8 11.62 6.14 -12.45
C PRO A 8 10.86 5.09 -11.63
N HIS A 9 9.55 5.27 -11.41
CA HIS A 9 8.76 4.39 -10.55
C HIS A 9 7.92 3.43 -11.38
N ARG A 10 8.29 2.15 -11.36
CA ARG A 10 7.44 1.06 -11.85
C ARG A 10 6.51 0.58 -10.73
N VAL A 11 5.22 0.48 -11.03
CA VAL A 11 4.15 0.29 -10.05
C VAL A 11 3.25 -0.88 -10.44
N LEU A 12 3.08 -1.84 -9.53
CA LEU A 12 2.20 -3.00 -9.70
C LEU A 12 0.83 -2.75 -9.07
N HIS A 13 -0.23 -2.78 -9.85
CA HIS A 13 -1.61 -2.68 -9.40
C HIS A 13 -2.22 -4.07 -9.19
N VAL A 14 -2.59 -4.36 -7.94
CA VAL A 14 -3.35 -5.55 -7.56
C VAL A 14 -4.76 -5.43 -8.11
N ASP A 15 -5.28 -6.55 -8.63
CA ASP A 15 -6.64 -6.61 -9.15
C ASP A 15 -7.66 -6.27 -8.06
N PRO A 16 -8.67 -5.42 -8.32
CA PRO A 16 -9.71 -5.10 -7.34
C PRO A 16 -10.60 -6.30 -6.98
N VAL A 17 -10.56 -7.39 -7.75
CA VAL A 17 -11.27 -8.64 -7.44
C VAL A 17 -10.28 -9.73 -7.01
N GLY A 18 -10.50 -10.33 -5.84
CA GLY A 18 -9.68 -11.46 -5.37
C GLY A 18 -9.78 -11.73 -3.85
N PRO A 19 -9.01 -12.71 -3.34
CA PRO A 19 -8.98 -13.10 -1.92
C PRO A 19 -8.39 -12.02 -1.02
N ARG A 20 -9.07 -11.64 0.06
CA ARG A 20 -8.65 -10.53 0.94
C ARG A 20 -7.23 -10.71 1.50
N LEU A 21 -6.49 -9.61 1.57
CA LEU A 21 -5.09 -9.55 1.97
C LEU A 21 -5.00 -8.93 3.37
N SER A 22 -4.32 -9.61 4.30
CA SER A 22 -4.01 -9.04 5.62
C SER A 22 -2.92 -9.73 6.41
N THR A 23 -2.35 -10.82 5.90
CA THR A 23 -1.36 -11.63 6.62
C THR A 23 0.06 -11.34 6.13
N GLU A 24 1.05 -11.76 6.92
CA GLU A 24 2.45 -11.73 6.50
C GLU A 24 2.71 -12.56 5.24
N ALA A 25 2.00 -13.67 5.05
CA ALA A 25 2.12 -14.51 3.86
C ALA A 25 1.64 -13.75 2.62
N ASP A 26 0.45 -13.12 2.71
CA ASP A 26 -0.08 -12.27 1.62
C ASP A 26 0.91 -11.16 1.25
N ALA A 27 1.57 -10.57 2.25
CA ALA A 27 2.55 -9.52 2.06
C ALA A 27 3.81 -10.03 1.32
N VAL A 28 4.29 -11.23 1.66
CA VAL A 28 5.43 -11.88 0.99
C VAL A 28 5.07 -12.26 -0.44
N ASP A 29 3.86 -12.76 -0.69
CA ASP A 29 3.40 -13.07 -2.03
C ASP A 29 3.37 -11.82 -2.91
N LEU A 30 2.86 -10.69 -2.40
CA LEU A 30 2.91 -9.41 -3.11
C LEU A 30 4.33 -8.92 -3.40
N VAL A 31 5.28 -9.17 -2.49
CA VAL A 31 6.70 -8.85 -2.74
C VAL A 31 7.24 -9.70 -3.89
N GLY A 32 6.90 -10.99 -3.95
CA GLY A 32 7.27 -11.87 -5.06
C GLY A 32 6.75 -11.36 -6.40
N GLU A 33 5.47 -10.97 -6.44
CA GLU A 33 4.84 -10.38 -7.64
C GLU A 33 5.51 -9.05 -8.03
N ALA A 34 5.82 -8.19 -7.06
CA ALA A 34 6.50 -6.92 -7.31
C ALA A 34 7.88 -7.14 -7.93
N PHE A 35 8.69 -8.05 -7.37
CA PHE A 35 10.01 -8.37 -7.91
C PHE A 35 9.93 -9.01 -9.29
N GLY A 36 8.97 -9.91 -9.53
CA GLY A 36 8.73 -10.48 -10.86
C GLY A 36 8.36 -9.43 -11.91
N ALA A 37 7.71 -8.35 -11.49
CA ALA A 37 7.34 -7.22 -12.33
C ALA A 37 8.40 -6.10 -12.41
N ASP A 38 9.54 -6.23 -11.70
CA ASP A 38 10.51 -5.15 -11.49
C ASP A 38 9.85 -3.86 -10.94
N ALA A 39 8.80 -4.03 -10.12
CA ALA A 39 8.03 -2.96 -9.54
C ALA A 39 8.61 -2.57 -8.17
N SER A 40 8.73 -1.26 -7.97
CA SER A 40 9.23 -0.68 -6.72
C SER A 40 8.10 -0.31 -5.75
N ALA A 41 6.85 -0.36 -6.22
CA ALA A 41 5.65 -0.16 -5.41
C ALA A 41 4.53 -1.11 -5.81
N VAL A 42 3.69 -1.47 -4.84
CA VAL A 42 2.46 -2.24 -5.04
C VAL A 42 1.26 -1.40 -4.60
N VAL A 43 0.27 -1.29 -5.47
CA VAL A 43 -1.00 -0.61 -5.24
C VAL A 43 -2.06 -1.65 -4.92
N VAL A 44 -2.58 -1.58 -3.70
CA VAL A 44 -3.62 -2.45 -3.19
C VAL A 44 -4.91 -1.64 -3.03
N PRO A 45 -5.98 -1.96 -3.78
CA PRO A 45 -7.28 -1.33 -3.56
C PRO A 45 -7.78 -1.57 -2.13
N VAL A 46 -8.40 -0.57 -1.51
CA VAL A 46 -8.92 -0.66 -0.13
C VAL A 46 -9.86 -1.87 0.05
N GLY A 47 -10.66 -2.20 -0.97
CA GLY A 47 -11.56 -3.36 -0.94
C GLY A 47 -10.88 -4.73 -0.98
N ARG A 48 -9.59 -4.79 -1.32
CA ARG A 48 -8.77 -6.01 -1.29
C ARG A 48 -8.18 -6.28 0.09
N LEU A 49 -8.19 -5.30 0.99
CA LEU A 49 -7.70 -5.47 2.36
C LEU A 49 -8.78 -6.05 3.26
N ASP A 50 -8.40 -6.95 4.15
CA ASP A 50 -9.32 -7.46 5.16
C ASP A 50 -9.71 -6.37 6.18
N PRO A 51 -10.94 -6.34 6.70
CA PRO A 51 -11.34 -5.42 7.77
C PRO A 51 -10.39 -5.42 8.97
N ALA A 52 -9.80 -6.57 9.32
CA ALA A 52 -8.83 -6.66 10.40
C ALA A 52 -7.54 -5.88 10.12
N PHE A 53 -7.19 -5.62 8.85
CA PHE A 53 -6.07 -4.73 8.49
C PHE A 53 -6.27 -3.32 9.06
N PHE A 54 -7.51 -2.81 9.05
CA PHE A 54 -7.81 -1.46 9.54
C PHE A 54 -7.93 -1.38 11.07
N ASP A 55 -7.94 -2.52 11.75
CA ASP A 55 -7.88 -2.62 13.20
C ASP A 55 -6.43 -2.86 13.66
N LEU A 56 -5.76 -1.78 14.06
CA LEU A 56 -4.36 -1.83 14.49
C LEU A 56 -4.13 -2.66 15.76
N SER A 57 -5.19 -2.97 16.55
CA SER A 57 -5.05 -3.86 17.71
C SER A 57 -4.71 -5.29 17.29
N THR A 58 -5.05 -5.69 16.05
CA THR A 58 -4.76 -7.01 15.49
C THR A 58 -3.31 -7.16 15.02
N ARG A 59 -2.55 -6.06 14.96
CA ARG A 59 -1.18 -5.96 14.41
C ARG A 59 -1.02 -6.28 12.92
N ARG A 60 -2.07 -6.77 12.26
CA ARG A 60 -2.04 -7.17 10.84
C ARG A 60 -1.51 -6.09 9.90
N ALA A 61 -1.99 -4.85 10.03
CA ALA A 61 -1.52 -3.74 9.20
C ALA A 61 -0.02 -3.48 9.36
N GLY A 62 0.46 -3.50 10.61
CA GLY A 62 1.87 -3.29 10.92
C GLY A 62 2.73 -4.41 10.36
N ASP A 63 2.38 -5.66 10.65
CA ASP A 63 3.14 -6.84 10.22
C ASP A 63 3.16 -6.96 8.69
N PHE A 64 2.02 -6.73 8.03
CA PHE A 64 1.90 -6.70 6.58
C PHE A 64 2.78 -5.61 5.96
N ALA A 65 2.64 -4.36 6.41
CA ALA A 65 3.42 -3.24 5.89
C ALA A 65 4.92 -3.43 6.15
N GLN A 66 5.29 -3.95 7.33
CA GLN A 66 6.68 -4.19 7.70
C GLN A 66 7.36 -5.19 6.76
N LYS A 67 6.67 -6.23 6.28
CA LYS A 67 7.24 -7.12 5.26
C LYS A 67 7.61 -6.34 4.00
N LEU A 68 6.68 -5.57 3.45
CA LEU A 68 6.93 -4.80 2.23
C LEU A 68 8.11 -3.82 2.42
N VAL A 69 8.18 -3.15 3.58
CA VAL A 69 9.30 -2.26 3.95
C VAL A 69 10.63 -3.02 3.99
N ASN A 70 10.68 -4.19 4.62
CA ASN A 70 11.91 -5.00 4.73
C ASN A 70 12.46 -5.39 3.35
N TYR A 71 11.57 -5.61 2.39
CA TYR A 71 11.92 -5.93 1.00
C TYR A 71 12.05 -4.70 0.11
N ARG A 72 11.99 -3.48 0.68
CA ARG A 72 12.09 -2.20 -0.04
C ARG A 72 11.01 -2.00 -1.11
N VAL A 73 9.87 -2.68 -0.96
CA VAL A 73 8.69 -2.49 -1.80
C VAL A 73 7.78 -1.47 -1.10
N GLN A 74 7.41 -0.39 -1.80
CA GLN A 74 6.45 0.57 -1.23
C GLN A 74 5.02 0.01 -1.30
N LEU A 75 4.29 0.07 -0.19
CA LEU A 75 2.86 -0.20 -0.15
C LEU A 75 2.08 1.08 -0.48
N VAL A 76 1.12 0.99 -1.40
CA VAL A 76 0.13 2.03 -1.65
C VAL A 76 -1.26 1.43 -1.45
N VAL A 77 -2.01 1.95 -0.48
CA VAL A 77 -3.42 1.64 -0.31
C VAL A 77 -4.24 2.66 -1.11
N LEU A 78 -4.96 2.18 -2.11
CA LEU A 78 -5.73 3.00 -3.05
C LEU A 78 -7.22 2.95 -2.73
N GLY A 79 -7.82 4.11 -2.45
CA GLY A 79 -9.24 4.28 -2.18
C GLY A 79 -9.53 5.02 -0.89
N ASP A 80 -10.81 5.28 -0.66
CA ASP A 80 -11.28 6.01 0.53
C ASP A 80 -11.19 5.16 1.81
N VAL A 81 -10.40 5.64 2.77
CA VAL A 81 -10.25 5.06 4.11
C VAL A 81 -10.89 5.94 5.20
N GLY A 82 -11.60 7.01 4.84
CA GLY A 82 -12.14 8.00 5.76
C GLY A 82 -13.10 7.41 6.80
N ARG A 83 -13.86 6.38 6.42
CA ARG A 83 -14.68 5.62 7.38
C ARG A 83 -13.85 4.96 8.49
N HIS A 84 -12.70 4.38 8.14
CA HIS A 84 -11.79 3.73 9.09
C HIS A 84 -11.06 4.76 9.95
N GLU A 85 -10.63 5.88 9.35
CA GLU A 85 -10.04 7.01 10.08
C GLU A 85 -11.02 7.64 11.07
N ALA A 86 -12.31 7.75 10.72
CA ALA A 86 -13.34 8.26 11.62
C ALA A 86 -13.59 7.30 12.80
N ALA A 87 -13.53 5.99 12.55
CA ALA A 87 -13.79 4.95 13.55
C ALA A 87 -12.62 4.73 14.52
N SER A 88 -11.39 5.04 14.14
CA SER A 88 -10.19 4.75 14.95
C SER A 88 -9.16 5.88 14.91
N ALA A 89 -8.91 6.48 16.07
CA ALA A 89 -7.86 7.50 16.21
C ALA A 89 -6.47 6.94 15.92
N ALA A 90 -6.18 5.72 16.40
CA ALA A 90 -4.90 5.06 16.15
C ALA A 90 -4.68 4.80 14.64
N PHE A 91 -5.71 4.37 13.92
CA PHE A 91 -5.63 4.17 12.47
C PHE A 91 -5.39 5.49 11.74
N ARG A 92 -6.13 6.54 12.10
CA ARG A 92 -5.95 7.89 11.54
C ARG A 92 -4.54 8.44 11.79
N ASP A 93 -3.98 8.25 12.97
CA ASP A 93 -2.62 8.68 13.28
C ASP A 93 -1.59 7.88 12.47
N TRP A 94 -1.81 6.57 12.29
CA TRP A 94 -0.98 5.74 11.43
C TRP A 94 -1.03 6.14 9.96
N VAL A 95 -2.22 6.47 9.43
CA VAL A 95 -2.38 6.99 8.05
C VAL A 95 -1.60 8.28 7.89
N ARG A 96 -1.72 9.22 8.84
CA ARG A 96 -1.00 10.50 8.81
C ARG A 96 0.52 10.31 8.82
N GLU A 97 1.03 9.44 9.68
CA GLU A 97 2.46 9.19 9.78
C GLU A 97 3.00 8.44 8.56
N SER A 98 2.28 7.40 8.10
CA SER A 98 2.61 6.66 6.88
C SER A 98 2.68 7.60 5.67
N ASN A 99 1.70 8.48 5.53
CA ASN A 99 1.66 9.50 4.48
C ASN A 99 2.72 10.61 4.61
N ARG A 100 3.54 10.67 5.66
CA ARG A 100 4.75 11.50 5.67
C ARG A 100 5.99 10.72 5.25
N GLY A 101 5.96 9.41 5.44
CA GLY A 101 7.02 8.49 5.04
C GLY A 101 7.04 8.18 3.54
N ARG A 102 7.95 7.25 3.18
CA ARG A 102 8.17 6.79 1.80
C ARG A 102 7.82 5.31 1.58
N HIS A 103 7.33 4.62 2.61
CA HIS A 103 7.14 3.16 2.56
C HIS A 103 5.69 2.73 2.45
N VAL A 104 4.77 3.50 3.03
CA VAL A 104 3.33 3.20 3.02
C VAL A 104 2.58 4.48 2.70
N TRP A 105 1.80 4.50 1.63
CA TRP A 105 0.93 5.62 1.30
C TRP A 105 -0.53 5.20 1.29
N PHE A 106 -1.39 6.08 1.77
CA PHE A 106 -2.83 6.01 1.61
C PHE A 106 -3.23 7.15 0.68
N VAL A 107 -3.79 6.79 -0.48
CA VAL A 107 -4.19 7.76 -1.50
C VAL A 107 -5.62 7.46 -1.96
N PRO A 108 -6.47 8.49 -2.10
CA PRO A 108 -7.89 8.28 -2.39
C PRO A 108 -8.14 7.83 -3.84
N ASP A 109 -7.26 8.18 -4.77
CA ASP A 109 -7.41 7.93 -6.21
C ASP A 109 -6.07 7.88 -6.95
N GLU A 110 -6.10 7.40 -8.20
CA GLU A 110 -4.91 7.26 -9.04
C GLU A 110 -4.28 8.60 -9.41
N GLY A 111 -5.06 9.69 -9.49
CA GLY A 111 -4.53 11.03 -9.77
C GLY A 111 -3.62 11.52 -8.65
N THR A 112 -4.04 11.32 -7.40
CA THR A 112 -3.24 11.62 -6.20
C THR A 112 -1.98 10.76 -6.14
N LEU A 113 -2.08 9.48 -6.51
CA LEU A 113 -0.92 8.60 -6.63
C LEU A 113 0.09 9.14 -7.66
N ALA A 114 -0.37 9.44 -8.87
CA ALA A 114 0.48 9.91 -9.95
C ALA A 114 1.18 11.24 -9.60
N ALA A 115 0.44 12.21 -9.03
CA ALA A 115 1.00 13.48 -8.58
C ALA A 115 2.09 13.28 -7.51
N ARG A 116 1.87 12.33 -6.58
CA ARG A 116 2.82 12.03 -5.52
C ARG A 116 4.07 11.32 -6.01
N LEU A 117 3.93 10.38 -6.94
CA LEU A 117 5.06 9.73 -7.61
C LEU A 117 5.89 10.75 -8.40
N ALA A 118 5.24 11.68 -9.11
CA ALA A 118 5.94 12.75 -9.84
C ALA A 118 6.71 13.71 -8.90
N ALA A 119 6.18 13.97 -7.71
CA ALA A 119 6.86 14.78 -6.69
C ALA A 119 8.01 14.03 -5.98
N THR A 120 8.06 12.71 -6.10
CA THR A 120 9.06 11.88 -5.45
C THR A 120 10.16 11.54 -6.46
N GLY A 121 11.41 11.95 -6.19
CA GLY A 121 12.55 11.61 -7.03
C GLY A 121 12.79 10.09 -7.15
N PRO A 122 13.76 9.66 -7.99
CA PRO A 122 14.09 8.26 -8.17
C PRO A 122 14.36 7.57 -6.81
N ARG A 123 13.85 6.36 -6.63
CA ARG A 123 14.22 5.51 -5.49
C ARG A 123 15.65 5.02 -5.77
N GLY A 124 16.64 5.65 -5.12
CA GLY A 124 18.05 5.27 -5.19
C GLY A 124 18.36 3.96 -4.49
#